data_AF-A0A9E5T7M4-F1
#
_entry.id   AF-A0A9E5T7M4-F1
#
_cell.length_a   1.000
_cell.length_b   1.000
_cell.length_c   1.000
_cell.angle_alpha   90.00
_cell.angle_beta   90.00
_cell.angle_gamma   90.00
#
_symmetry.space_group_name_H-M   'P 1'
#
loop_
_entity.id
_entity.type
_entity.pdbx_description
1 polymer ?
#
loop_
_entity_poly.entity_id
_entity_poly.type
_entity_poly.pdbx_seq_one_letter_code
_entity_poly.pdbx_strand_id
1 'polypeptide(L)'
;MLTPRPLTASLLLPALLVPVLLALSPLPLSADRQVKRSRPPARWDSHTERLFQTDPLEMLEGPRPAGGPTPSGNTDGPGSPPAPNHRPPGTFAWSDVVSAAAITNEIKDLKLDVAENVRSPAVFKAGGNRKLRRHYSVIAVMFGMAAEFDQDVRWKELAPAARDSFARAARNAKAADTNTFRECKDRSEDLDELIRGGSVEFDPPQEKVLWSDVSERRPLMDRLKVAHETRLKPWTASQGEFEKNLPQIRHEAEILAALAEVIKHAEYEFYDDDVYVEYCTDMQQQAAAISQAAKDKNLDEAQRAVGEISKVCSECHEGYR
;
A
#
# COMPACT_ATOMS: atom_id res chain seq x y z
N MET A 1 19.07 64.50 51.25
CA MET A 1 18.24 63.30 51.53
C MET A 1 18.48 62.32 50.39
N LEU A 2 19.55 61.50 50.36
CA LEU A 2 19.86 60.34 51.20
C LEU A 2 18.63 59.44 51.41
N THR A 3 18.42 58.43 50.57
CA THR A 3 18.76 57.02 50.88
C THR A 3 18.51 56.09 49.67
N PRO A 4 19.41 55.13 49.42
CA PRO A 4 19.29 54.12 48.36
C PRO A 4 18.54 52.85 48.83
N ARG A 5 17.94 52.13 47.88
CA ARG A 5 17.34 50.79 48.09
C ARG A 5 18.42 49.69 48.05
N PRO A 6 18.32 48.64 48.90
CA PRO A 6 19.37 47.65 49.08
C PRO A 6 19.33 46.52 48.05
N LEU A 7 20.54 46.08 47.69
CA LEU A 7 20.87 44.79 47.08
C LEU A 7 20.44 43.65 48.02
N THR A 8 19.70 42.67 47.50
CA THR A 8 19.49 41.39 48.19
C THR A 8 20.31 40.30 47.52
N ALA A 9 20.90 39.50 48.40
CA ALA A 9 22.01 38.60 48.15
C ALA A 9 21.57 37.21 47.67
N SER A 10 22.52 36.58 46.99
CA SER A 10 22.60 35.17 46.63
C SER A 10 22.09 34.20 47.69
N LEU A 11 21.34 33.19 47.24
CA LEU A 11 21.23 31.89 47.90
C LEU A 11 21.67 30.83 46.89
N LEU A 12 22.95 30.46 47.01
CA LEU A 12 23.56 29.29 46.38
C LEU A 12 23.00 28.03 47.04
N LEU A 13 22.25 27.22 46.29
CA LEU A 13 21.93 25.85 46.69
C LEU A 13 23.12 24.94 46.34
N PRO A 14 23.65 24.14 47.29
CA PRO A 14 24.65 23.14 46.96
C PRO A 14 23.99 21.94 46.26
N ALA A 15 24.49 21.63 45.06
CA ALA A 15 24.18 20.43 44.32
C ALA A 15 24.73 19.21 45.07
N LEU A 16 23.85 18.40 45.67
CA LEU A 16 24.20 17.07 46.17
C LEU A 16 24.22 16.09 44.97
N LEU A 17 25.42 15.80 44.49
CA LEU A 17 25.70 14.74 43.53
C LEU A 17 25.65 13.39 44.27
N VAL A 18 24.56 12.65 44.10
CA VAL A 18 24.45 11.24 44.51
C VAL A 18 24.87 10.38 43.33
N PRO A 19 25.98 9.61 43.40
CA PRO A 19 26.32 8.64 42.38
C PRO A 19 25.44 7.40 42.56
N VAL A 20 24.42 7.25 41.71
CA VAL A 20 23.68 6.00 41.59
C VAL A 20 24.54 5.03 40.76
N LEU A 21 25.21 4.11 41.44
CA LEU A 21 25.80 2.92 40.81
C LEU A 21 24.66 2.03 40.29
N LEU A 22 24.37 2.12 38.99
CA LEU A 22 23.56 1.11 38.30
C LEU A 22 24.44 -0.13 38.07
N ALA A 23 24.25 -1.15 38.91
CA ALA A 23 24.73 -2.49 38.65
C ALA A 23 23.96 -3.09 37.46
N LEU A 24 24.58 -3.18 36.28
CA LEU A 24 24.08 -3.98 35.17
C LEU A 24 24.07 -5.46 35.60
N SER A 25 22.88 -5.96 35.91
CA SER A 25 22.63 -7.40 35.97
C SER A 25 22.29 -7.87 34.55
N PRO A 26 23.03 -8.83 33.96
CA PRO A 26 22.66 -9.39 32.67
C PRO A 26 21.33 -10.16 32.80
N LEU A 27 20.30 -9.68 32.12
CA LEU A 27 19.07 -10.42 31.91
C LEU A 27 19.41 -11.71 31.13
N PRO A 28 18.93 -12.89 31.55
CA PRO A 28 19.09 -14.10 30.77
C PRO A 28 18.35 -13.93 29.44
N LEU A 29 19.06 -14.09 28.32
CA LEU A 29 18.44 -14.26 27.01
C LEU A 29 17.39 -15.38 27.13
N SER A 30 16.13 -15.05 26.84
CA SER A 30 15.10 -16.06 26.66
C SER A 30 15.53 -16.98 25.51
N ALA A 31 15.79 -18.24 25.85
CA ALA A 31 16.05 -19.28 24.88
C ALA A 31 14.89 -19.36 23.90
N ASP A 32 15.23 -19.32 22.62
CA ASP A 32 14.33 -19.48 21.48
C ASP A 32 13.50 -20.76 21.65
N ARG A 33 12.21 -20.61 21.98
CA ARG A 33 11.30 -21.74 22.16
C ARG A 33 10.94 -22.26 20.78
N GLN A 34 11.79 -23.14 20.23
CA GLN A 34 11.49 -23.88 19.01
C GLN A 34 10.09 -24.50 19.12
N VAL A 35 9.15 -23.99 18.33
CA VAL A 35 7.82 -24.58 18.18
C VAL A 35 8.02 -25.92 17.46
N LYS A 36 8.07 -26.99 18.25
CA LYS A 36 8.16 -28.36 17.74
C LYS A 36 6.86 -28.67 16.99
N ARG A 37 6.89 -28.54 15.66
CA ARG A 37 5.77 -28.95 14.81
C ARG A 37 5.56 -30.45 14.98
N SER A 38 4.33 -30.83 15.30
CA SER A 38 3.93 -32.23 15.36
C SER A 38 4.19 -32.89 14.01
N ARG A 39 4.76 -34.10 14.03
CA ARG A 39 4.88 -34.91 12.82
C ARG A 39 3.47 -35.32 12.35
N PRO A 40 3.18 -35.28 11.05
CA PRO A 40 1.91 -35.78 10.54
C PRO A 40 1.73 -37.25 10.95
N PRO A 41 0.48 -37.70 11.15
CA PRO A 41 0.22 -39.08 11.52
C PRO A 41 0.69 -40.00 10.39
N ALA A 42 1.32 -41.13 10.75
CA ALA A 42 1.82 -42.09 9.76
C ALA A 42 0.68 -42.74 8.95
N ARG A 43 -0.53 -42.77 9.52
CA ARG A 43 -1.78 -43.19 8.88
C ARG A 43 -2.92 -42.39 9.47
N TRP A 44 -3.91 -42.08 8.63
CA TRP A 44 -5.14 -41.47 9.09
C TRP A 44 -6.03 -42.55 9.71
N ASP A 45 -6.95 -42.17 10.58
CA ASP A 45 -7.93 -43.12 11.08
C ASP A 45 -8.89 -43.52 9.95
N SER A 46 -9.49 -44.70 10.08
CA SER A 46 -10.38 -45.26 9.04
C SER A 46 -11.59 -44.40 8.70
N HIS A 47 -12.03 -43.49 9.58
CA HIS A 47 -13.12 -42.57 9.25
C HIS A 47 -12.59 -41.46 8.35
N THR A 48 -11.45 -40.87 8.68
CA THR A 48 -10.82 -39.84 7.85
C THR A 48 -10.37 -40.37 6.48
N GLU A 49 -9.82 -41.58 6.40
CA GLU A 49 -9.45 -42.17 5.10
C GLU A 49 -10.66 -42.34 4.16
N ARG A 50 -11.84 -42.69 4.69
CA ARG A 50 -13.08 -42.83 3.90
C ARG A 50 -13.58 -41.51 3.32
N LEU A 51 -13.28 -40.37 3.96
CA LEU A 51 -13.67 -39.05 3.46
C LEU A 51 -12.89 -38.63 2.21
N PHE A 52 -11.71 -39.21 1.96
CA PHE A 52 -10.81 -38.80 0.88
C PHE A 52 -10.48 -39.90 -0.14
N GLN A 53 -10.91 -41.14 0.08
CA GLN A 53 -10.64 -42.28 -0.82
C GLN A 53 -11.75 -42.56 -1.84
N THR A 54 -12.90 -41.91 -1.74
CA THR A 54 -13.98 -42.08 -2.73
C THR A 54 -13.71 -41.13 -3.90
N ASP A 55 -13.64 -41.65 -5.12
CA ASP A 55 -13.58 -40.81 -6.32
C ASP A 55 -14.80 -39.87 -6.29
N PRO A 56 -14.61 -38.54 -6.26
CA PRO A 56 -15.72 -37.59 -6.20
C PRO A 56 -16.73 -37.77 -7.35
N LEU A 57 -16.31 -38.40 -8.45
CA LEU A 57 -17.16 -38.71 -9.59
C LEU A 57 -18.10 -39.91 -9.35
N GLU A 58 -17.76 -40.81 -8.43
CA GLU A 58 -18.62 -41.94 -8.05
C GLU A 58 -19.75 -41.52 -7.11
N MET A 59 -19.62 -40.37 -6.44
CA MET A 59 -20.67 -39.81 -5.58
C MET A 59 -21.74 -38.99 -6.33
N LEU A 60 -21.58 -38.82 -7.65
CA LEU A 60 -22.55 -38.10 -8.50
C LEU A 60 -23.60 -39.07 -9.04
N GLU A 61 -24.72 -39.21 -8.33
CA GLU A 61 -25.88 -39.96 -8.80
C GLU A 61 -26.83 -39.08 -9.65
N GLY A 62 -26.98 -39.43 -10.93
CA GLY A 62 -27.96 -38.83 -11.84
C GLY A 62 -27.47 -38.69 -13.29
N PRO A 63 -28.36 -38.67 -14.29
CA PRO A 63 -27.95 -38.43 -15.68
C PRO A 63 -27.37 -37.01 -15.82
N ARG A 64 -26.17 -36.92 -16.43
CA ARG A 64 -25.55 -35.64 -16.77
C ARG A 64 -26.55 -34.81 -17.60
N PRO A 65 -26.97 -33.61 -17.15
CA PRO A 65 -27.90 -32.79 -17.90
C PRO A 65 -27.32 -32.47 -19.28
N ALA A 66 -28.11 -32.68 -20.33
CA ALA A 66 -27.75 -32.28 -21.68
C ALA A 66 -27.49 -30.77 -21.69
N GLY A 67 -26.35 -30.36 -22.25
CA GLY A 67 -25.76 -29.02 -22.12
C GLY A 67 -26.77 -27.87 -22.24
N GLY A 68 -27.13 -27.30 -21.11
CA GLY A 68 -27.51 -25.89 -20.99
C GLY A 68 -26.26 -25.02 -20.85
N PRO A 69 -26.35 -23.70 -21.04
CA PRO A 69 -25.20 -22.81 -21.02
C PRO A 69 -24.48 -22.94 -19.66
N THR A 70 -23.23 -23.37 -19.73
CA THR A 70 -22.31 -23.45 -18.59
C THR A 70 -22.16 -22.08 -17.95
N PRO A 71 -22.28 -21.94 -16.61
CA PRO A 71 -21.73 -20.78 -15.93
C PRO A 71 -20.20 -20.88 -16.07
N SER A 72 -19.60 -19.90 -16.77
CA SER A 72 -18.15 -19.80 -16.93
C SER A 72 -17.47 -19.72 -15.56
N GLY A 73 -16.98 -20.86 -15.08
CA GLY A 73 -15.93 -20.93 -14.09
C GLY A 73 -14.59 -20.75 -14.80
N ASN A 74 -13.91 -19.63 -14.52
CA ASN A 74 -12.55 -19.38 -14.99
C ASN A 74 -11.62 -20.53 -14.57
N THR A 75 -11.17 -21.28 -15.56
CA THR A 75 -10.00 -22.16 -15.47
C THR A 75 -9.00 -21.66 -16.50
N ASP A 76 -7.95 -21.02 -16.00
CA ASP A 76 -6.82 -20.54 -16.79
C ASP A 76 -6.04 -21.73 -17.37
N GLY A 77 -6.23 -21.97 -18.67
CA GLY A 77 -5.27 -22.58 -19.59
C GLY A 77 -4.90 -21.55 -20.65
N PRO A 78 -3.73 -21.67 -21.33
CA PRO A 78 -3.07 -20.56 -22.00
C PRO A 78 -3.88 -20.07 -23.20
N GLY A 79 -4.71 -19.07 -22.94
CA GLY A 79 -5.49 -18.35 -23.94
C GLY A 79 -4.56 -17.46 -24.77
N SER A 80 -4.74 -17.53 -26.07
CA SER A 80 -4.20 -16.55 -27.01
C SER A 80 -4.44 -15.12 -26.51
N PRO A 81 -3.49 -14.20 -26.76
CA PRO A 81 -3.61 -12.84 -26.27
C PRO A 81 -4.92 -12.22 -26.78
N PRO A 82 -5.65 -11.47 -25.95
CA PRO A 82 -6.83 -10.75 -26.40
C PRO A 82 -6.43 -9.84 -27.55
N ALA A 83 -7.32 -9.72 -28.54
CA ALA A 83 -7.13 -8.81 -29.65
C ALA A 83 -6.85 -7.40 -29.08
N PRO A 84 -5.80 -6.70 -29.52
CA PRO A 84 -5.50 -5.38 -29.01
C PRO A 84 -6.67 -4.47 -29.37
N ASN A 85 -7.30 -3.88 -28.35
CA ASN A 85 -8.16 -2.72 -28.55
C ASN A 85 -7.33 -1.69 -29.32
N HIS A 86 -7.70 -1.44 -30.58
CA HIS A 86 -6.96 -0.57 -31.47
C HIS A 86 -7.16 0.87 -30.99
N ARG A 87 -6.22 1.34 -30.17
CA ARG A 87 -6.22 2.67 -29.58
C ARG A 87 -5.63 3.69 -30.56
N PRO A 88 -6.16 4.93 -30.63
CA PRO A 88 -5.49 6.02 -31.30
C PRO A 88 -4.09 6.24 -30.69
N PRO A 89 -3.01 6.29 -31.49
CA PRO A 89 -1.68 6.62 -31.01
C PRO A 89 -1.70 7.95 -30.25
N GLY A 90 -1.11 8.00 -29.06
CA GLY A 90 -0.93 9.24 -28.29
C GLY A 90 -1.99 9.56 -27.23
N THR A 91 -2.89 8.63 -26.89
CA THR A 91 -3.73 8.74 -25.69
C THR A 91 -3.11 7.97 -24.52
N PHE A 92 -3.17 8.50 -23.29
CA PHE A 92 -2.62 7.89 -22.07
C PHE A 92 -3.50 6.73 -21.56
N ALA A 93 -2.93 5.59 -21.16
CA ALA A 93 -3.63 4.45 -20.53
C ALA A 93 -2.99 4.11 -19.20
N TRP A 94 -3.83 3.83 -18.21
CA TRP A 94 -3.36 3.29 -16.95
C TRP A 94 -2.70 1.92 -17.13
N SER A 95 -3.16 1.09 -18.09
CA SER A 95 -2.55 -0.21 -18.36
C SER A 95 -1.11 -0.14 -18.86
N ASP A 96 -0.66 1.00 -19.37
CA ASP A 96 0.73 1.20 -19.81
C ASP A 96 1.68 1.42 -18.62
N VAL A 97 1.14 1.83 -17.46
CA VAL A 97 1.91 2.22 -16.27
C VAL A 97 1.76 1.22 -15.12
N VAL A 98 0.56 0.65 -14.94
CA VAL A 98 0.23 -0.21 -13.79
C VAL A 98 -0.73 -1.32 -14.20
N SER A 99 -0.53 -2.52 -13.67
CA SER A 99 -1.45 -3.63 -13.92
C SER A 99 -2.72 -3.54 -13.05
N ALA A 100 -3.84 -4.08 -13.55
CA ALA A 100 -5.07 -4.24 -12.77
C ALA A 100 -4.84 -5.02 -11.46
N ALA A 101 -3.91 -5.99 -11.50
CA ALA A 101 -3.50 -6.77 -10.34
C ALA A 101 -2.77 -5.91 -9.30
N ALA A 102 -1.84 -5.04 -9.71
CA ALA A 102 -1.15 -4.12 -8.80
C ALA A 102 -2.12 -3.15 -8.11
N ILE A 103 -3.06 -2.54 -8.84
CA ILE A 103 -4.11 -1.69 -8.25
C ILE A 103 -4.89 -2.46 -7.18
N THR A 104 -5.36 -3.67 -7.54
CA THR A 104 -6.17 -4.49 -6.64
C THR A 104 -5.39 -4.96 -5.41
N ASN A 105 -4.12 -5.34 -5.59
CA ASN A 105 -3.28 -5.83 -4.51
C ASN A 105 -2.87 -4.71 -3.56
N GLU A 106 -2.59 -3.49 -4.07
CA GLU A 106 -2.27 -2.35 -3.21
C GLU A 106 -3.43 -2.02 -2.26
N ILE A 107 -4.68 -2.05 -2.75
CA ILE A 107 -5.88 -1.87 -1.91
C ILE A 107 -5.95 -2.97 -0.83
N LYS A 108 -5.70 -4.23 -1.20
CA LYS A 108 -5.76 -5.37 -0.28
C LYS A 108 -4.66 -5.33 0.78
N ASP A 109 -3.44 -5.01 0.38
CA ASP A 109 -2.26 -5.01 1.26
C ASP A 109 -2.40 -3.96 2.36
N LEU A 110 -3.06 -2.85 2.07
CA LEU A 110 -3.32 -1.77 3.04
C LEU A 110 -4.40 -2.14 4.08
N LYS A 111 -5.19 -3.20 3.88
CA LYS A 111 -6.28 -3.60 4.78
C LYS A 111 -5.83 -3.80 6.22
N LEU A 112 -4.75 -4.55 6.43
CA LEU A 112 -4.29 -4.91 7.79
C LEU A 112 -3.74 -3.69 8.52
N ASP A 113 -3.00 -2.83 7.80
CA ASP A 113 -2.49 -1.58 8.35
C ASP A 113 -3.64 -0.63 8.73
N VAL A 114 -4.67 -0.52 7.88
CA VAL A 114 -5.87 0.26 8.18
C VAL A 114 -6.54 -0.26 9.46
N ALA A 115 -6.82 -1.57 9.52
CA ALA A 115 -7.51 -2.20 10.65
C ALA A 115 -6.76 -2.01 11.99
N GLU A 116 -5.43 -2.13 11.99
CA GLU A 116 -4.62 -1.90 13.19
C GLU A 116 -4.76 -0.46 13.70
N ASN A 117 -4.77 0.52 12.80
CA ASN A 117 -4.80 1.94 13.16
C ASN A 117 -6.19 2.43 13.60
N VAL A 118 -7.27 1.68 13.32
CA VAL A 118 -8.63 1.94 13.82
C VAL A 118 -9.06 0.98 14.94
N ARG A 119 -8.18 0.10 15.42
CA ARG A 119 -8.54 -0.91 16.45
C ARG A 119 -9.14 -0.29 17.72
N SER A 120 -8.67 0.89 18.13
CA SER A 120 -9.25 1.63 19.25
C SER A 120 -9.04 3.15 19.12
N PRO A 121 -9.85 3.97 19.80
CA PRO A 121 -9.66 5.42 19.84
C PRO A 121 -8.27 5.83 20.37
N ALA A 122 -7.68 5.04 21.26
CA ALA A 122 -6.36 5.31 21.81
C ALA A 122 -5.25 5.14 20.77
N VAL A 123 -5.27 4.04 20.00
CA VAL A 123 -4.31 3.79 18.91
C VAL A 123 -4.44 4.88 17.83
N PHE A 124 -5.68 5.21 17.46
CA PHE A 124 -5.96 6.25 16.50
C PHE A 124 -5.36 7.60 16.92
N LYS A 125 -5.61 8.04 18.17
CA LYS A 125 -5.11 9.31 18.72
C LYS A 125 -3.59 9.32 18.95
N ALA A 126 -2.97 8.17 19.18
CA ALA A 126 -1.52 8.04 19.37
C ALA A 126 -0.72 8.22 18.05
N GLY A 127 -1.38 8.51 16.93
CA GLY A 127 -0.76 8.73 15.63
C GLY A 127 -1.26 7.79 14.54
N GLY A 128 -2.15 6.85 14.85
CA GLY A 128 -2.83 6.02 13.86
C GLY A 128 -3.60 6.85 12.84
N ASN A 129 -4.16 8.00 13.23
CA ASN A 129 -4.84 8.93 12.32
C ASN A 129 -3.92 9.43 11.18
N ARG A 130 -2.64 9.73 11.47
CA ARG A 130 -1.67 10.16 10.44
C ARG A 130 -1.35 9.03 9.46
N LYS A 131 -1.22 7.80 9.97
CA LYS A 131 -1.02 6.61 9.12
C LYS A 131 -2.25 6.36 8.24
N LEU A 132 -3.45 6.45 8.81
CA LEU A 132 -4.72 6.30 8.08
C LEU A 132 -4.91 7.37 7.02
N ARG A 133 -4.55 8.63 7.30
CA ARG A 133 -4.54 9.69 6.29
C ARG A 133 -3.76 9.25 5.05
N ARG A 134 -2.55 8.71 5.23
CA ARG A 134 -1.76 8.18 4.13
C ARG A 134 -2.42 6.97 3.47
N HIS A 135 -2.80 5.96 4.25
CA HIS A 135 -3.37 4.71 3.71
C HIS A 135 -4.66 4.96 2.93
N TYR A 136 -5.58 5.76 3.45
CA TYR A 136 -6.80 6.14 2.76
C TYR A 136 -6.57 7.04 1.55
N SER A 137 -5.55 7.91 1.56
CA SER A 137 -5.16 8.66 0.37
C SER A 137 -4.72 7.74 -0.77
N VAL A 138 -3.89 6.73 -0.45
CA VAL A 138 -3.44 5.74 -1.44
C VAL A 138 -4.61 4.88 -1.92
N ILE A 139 -5.47 4.39 -1.02
CA ILE A 139 -6.66 3.61 -1.39
C ILE A 139 -7.59 4.44 -2.31
N ALA A 140 -7.81 5.70 -1.98
CA ALA A 140 -8.62 6.60 -2.81
C ALA A 140 -8.02 6.75 -4.21
N VAL A 141 -6.70 6.95 -4.31
CA VAL A 141 -6.00 7.03 -5.59
C VAL A 141 -6.08 5.72 -6.38
N MET A 142 -5.96 4.56 -5.73
CA MET A 142 -6.13 3.26 -6.40
C MET A 142 -7.56 3.07 -6.95
N PHE A 143 -8.59 3.49 -6.20
CA PHE A 143 -9.96 3.50 -6.74
C PHE A 143 -10.15 4.54 -7.84
N GLY A 144 -9.48 5.69 -7.78
CA GLY A 144 -9.44 6.65 -8.89
C GLY A 144 -8.89 6.03 -10.17
N MET A 145 -7.75 5.33 -10.07
CA MET A 145 -7.18 4.61 -11.20
C MET A 145 -8.10 3.50 -11.70
N ALA A 146 -8.74 2.75 -10.78
CA ALA A 146 -9.66 1.69 -11.15
C ALA A 146 -10.88 2.21 -11.93
N ALA A 147 -11.39 3.39 -11.57
CA ALA A 147 -12.49 4.05 -12.28
C ALA A 147 -12.10 4.45 -13.72
N GLU A 148 -10.86 4.90 -13.91
CA GLU A 148 -10.34 5.36 -15.22
C GLU A 148 -9.58 4.27 -15.99
N PHE A 149 -9.48 3.06 -15.44
CA PHE A 149 -8.68 1.99 -16.01
C PHE A 149 -9.22 1.62 -17.40
N ASP A 150 -8.35 1.48 -18.39
CA ASP A 150 -8.75 1.24 -19.78
C ASP A 150 -9.15 -0.24 -20.03
N GLN A 151 -8.90 -1.13 -19.07
CA GLN A 151 -9.29 -2.55 -19.11
C GLN A 151 -10.22 -2.90 -17.94
N ASP A 152 -10.54 -4.19 -17.80
CA ASP A 152 -11.28 -4.67 -16.63
C ASP A 152 -10.38 -4.69 -15.38
N VAL A 153 -10.94 -4.25 -14.26
CA VAL A 153 -10.26 -4.22 -12.96
C VAL A 153 -11.29 -4.41 -11.86
N ARG A 154 -10.87 -5.09 -10.79
CA ARG A 154 -11.77 -5.36 -9.66
C ARG A 154 -12.33 -4.04 -9.11
N TRP A 155 -13.64 -4.03 -8.87
CA TRP A 155 -14.41 -2.91 -8.33
C TRP A 155 -14.55 -1.69 -9.24
N LYS A 156 -14.26 -1.79 -10.55
CA LYS A 156 -14.38 -0.67 -11.50
C LYS A 156 -15.69 0.12 -11.38
N GLU A 157 -16.84 -0.57 -11.33
CA GLU A 157 -18.16 0.06 -11.26
C GLU A 157 -18.40 0.88 -9.98
N LEU A 158 -17.90 0.42 -8.83
CA LEU A 158 -18.05 1.12 -7.55
C LEU A 158 -16.89 2.08 -7.26
N ALA A 159 -15.82 2.01 -8.06
CA ALA A 159 -14.58 2.72 -7.81
C ALA A 159 -14.75 4.25 -7.70
N PRO A 160 -15.59 4.94 -8.49
CA PRO A 160 -15.82 6.38 -8.30
C PRO A 160 -16.38 6.73 -6.91
N ALA A 161 -17.33 5.95 -6.41
CA ALA A 161 -17.98 6.20 -5.13
C ALA A 161 -17.07 5.83 -3.94
N ALA A 162 -16.32 4.73 -4.09
CA ALA A 162 -15.30 4.34 -3.12
C ALA A 162 -14.16 5.37 -3.05
N ARG A 163 -13.64 5.83 -4.20
CA ARG A 163 -12.63 6.90 -4.30
C ARG A 163 -13.03 8.09 -3.45
N ASP A 164 -14.23 8.62 -3.64
CA ASP A 164 -14.70 9.82 -2.94
C ASP A 164 -14.85 9.59 -1.43
N SER A 165 -15.37 8.42 -1.04
CA SER A 165 -15.54 8.04 0.36
C SER A 165 -14.21 7.88 1.10
N PHE A 166 -13.22 7.22 0.48
CA PHE A 166 -11.87 7.08 1.05
C PHE A 166 -11.10 8.41 1.02
N ALA A 167 -11.25 9.24 -0.02
CA ALA A 167 -10.64 10.57 -0.10
C ALA A 167 -11.17 11.49 1.02
N ARG A 168 -12.47 11.45 1.29
CA ARG A 168 -13.08 12.18 2.42
C ARG A 168 -12.53 11.72 3.76
N ALA A 169 -12.49 10.41 4.01
CA ALA A 169 -11.95 9.87 5.25
C ALA A 169 -10.46 10.19 5.41
N ALA A 170 -9.67 10.16 4.34
CA ALA A 170 -8.26 10.57 4.35
C ALA A 170 -8.11 12.03 4.78
N ARG A 171 -8.88 12.94 4.18
CA ARG A 171 -8.88 14.37 4.54
C ARG A 171 -9.29 14.61 5.99
N ASN A 172 -10.30 13.89 6.46
CA ASN A 172 -10.78 14.02 7.84
C ASN A 172 -9.79 13.46 8.86
N ALA A 173 -9.05 12.39 8.53
CA ALA A 173 -8.02 11.76 9.37
C ALA A 173 -6.87 12.70 9.81
N LYS A 174 -6.80 13.93 9.27
CA LYS A 174 -5.96 15.00 9.82
C LYS A 174 -6.31 15.35 11.27
N ALA A 175 -7.57 15.19 11.66
CA ALA A 175 -8.06 15.39 13.02
C ALA A 175 -8.01 14.09 13.83
N ALA A 176 -7.70 14.19 15.12
CA ALA A 176 -7.61 13.05 16.05
C ALA A 176 -8.80 13.03 17.04
N ASP A 177 -10.00 13.27 16.55
CA ASP A 177 -11.23 13.29 17.35
C ASP A 177 -12.08 12.02 17.18
N THR A 178 -13.16 11.92 17.97
CA THR A 178 -14.02 10.74 18.02
C THR A 178 -14.87 10.57 16.75
N ASN A 179 -15.29 11.65 16.10
CA ASN A 179 -16.10 11.56 14.87
C ASN A 179 -15.24 11.04 13.72
N THR A 180 -14.03 11.59 13.59
CA THR A 180 -13.04 11.14 12.60
C THR A 180 -12.65 9.68 12.83
N PHE A 181 -12.47 9.25 14.09
CA PHE A 181 -12.22 7.85 14.40
C PHE A 181 -13.35 6.93 13.91
N ARG A 182 -14.62 7.31 14.16
CA ARG A 182 -15.77 6.51 13.70
C ARG A 182 -15.81 6.41 12.18
N GLU A 183 -15.69 7.53 11.47
CA GLU A 183 -15.67 7.51 10.01
C GLU A 183 -14.52 6.64 9.46
N CYS A 184 -13.32 6.78 10.03
CA CYS A 184 -12.19 5.93 9.65
C CYS A 184 -12.47 4.46 9.94
N LYS A 185 -13.15 4.14 11.04
CA LYS A 185 -13.52 2.76 11.37
C LYS A 185 -14.54 2.21 10.38
N ASP A 186 -15.58 2.98 10.05
CA ASP A 186 -16.61 2.58 9.07
C ASP A 186 -15.95 2.29 7.70
N ARG A 187 -15.03 3.14 7.24
CA ARG A 187 -14.27 2.89 6.00
C ARG A 187 -13.36 1.65 6.07
N SER A 188 -12.86 1.30 7.24
CA SER A 188 -12.10 0.06 7.43
C SER A 188 -13.00 -1.17 7.31
N GLU A 189 -14.24 -1.09 7.79
CA GLU A 189 -15.23 -2.17 7.70
C GLU A 189 -15.73 -2.32 6.25
N ASP A 190 -15.99 -1.21 5.56
CA ASP A 190 -16.31 -1.20 4.12
C ASP A 190 -15.21 -1.86 3.28
N LEU A 191 -13.94 -1.52 3.56
CA LEU A 191 -12.80 -2.12 2.88
C LEU A 191 -12.72 -3.64 3.10
N ASP A 192 -12.96 -4.08 4.34
CA ASP A 192 -12.99 -5.51 4.70
C ASP A 192 -14.10 -6.25 3.93
N GLU A 193 -15.29 -5.66 3.85
CA GLU A 193 -16.45 -6.21 3.14
C GLU A 193 -16.20 -6.28 1.62
N LEU A 194 -15.71 -5.21 0.99
CA LEU A 194 -15.35 -5.20 -0.43
C LEU A 194 -14.31 -6.28 -0.78
N ILE A 195 -13.33 -6.49 0.10
CA ILE A 195 -12.28 -7.50 -0.07
C ILE A 195 -12.84 -8.92 0.04
N ARG A 196 -13.80 -9.14 0.94
CA ARG A 196 -14.53 -10.42 1.05
C ARG A 196 -15.51 -10.69 -0.08
N GLY A 197 -15.78 -9.68 -0.93
CA GLY A 197 -16.71 -9.79 -2.05
C GLY A 197 -18.15 -9.46 -1.67
N GLY A 198 -18.34 -8.80 -0.52
CA GLY A 198 -19.62 -8.25 -0.13
C GLY A 198 -19.98 -6.97 -0.87
N SER A 199 -21.19 -6.47 -0.60
CA SER A 199 -21.70 -5.22 -1.17
C SER A 199 -21.58 -4.10 -0.15
N VAL A 200 -21.07 -2.95 -0.60
CA VAL A 200 -20.99 -1.73 0.20
C VAL A 200 -21.74 -0.63 -0.54
N GLU A 201 -22.62 0.06 0.18
CA GLU A 201 -23.32 1.24 -0.33
C GLU A 201 -22.50 2.48 0.02
N PHE A 202 -22.05 3.18 -1.02
CA PHE A 202 -21.39 4.48 -0.90
C PHE A 202 -22.34 5.61 -1.30
N ASP A 203 -22.02 6.82 -0.85
CA ASP A 203 -22.67 8.02 -1.38
C ASP A 203 -22.45 8.11 -2.89
N PRO A 204 -23.41 8.67 -3.67
CA PRO A 204 -23.24 8.87 -5.09
C PRO A 204 -21.93 9.61 -5.42
N PRO A 205 -21.18 9.17 -6.44
CA PRO A 205 -19.89 9.77 -6.77
C PRO A 205 -20.07 11.19 -7.31
N GLN A 206 -19.06 12.02 -7.09
CA GLN A 206 -18.94 13.31 -7.72
C GLN A 206 -18.69 13.14 -9.24
N GLU A 207 -19.42 13.92 -10.04
CA GLU A 207 -19.34 13.85 -11.52
C GLU A 207 -17.98 14.29 -12.07
N LYS A 208 -17.33 15.25 -11.40
CA LYS A 208 -16.01 15.78 -11.77
C LYS A 208 -15.15 15.82 -10.54
N VAL A 209 -14.00 15.15 -10.60
CA VAL A 209 -13.04 15.10 -9.50
C VAL A 209 -11.66 15.41 -10.05
N LEU A 210 -10.98 16.32 -9.38
CA LEU A 210 -9.58 16.63 -9.64
C LEU A 210 -8.71 15.63 -8.87
N TRP A 211 -7.57 15.22 -9.43
CA TRP A 211 -6.68 14.27 -8.73
C TRP A 211 -6.18 14.82 -7.39
N SER A 212 -5.97 16.14 -7.30
CA SER A 212 -5.62 16.82 -6.05
C SER A 212 -6.74 16.81 -4.99
N ASP A 213 -8.00 16.63 -5.38
CA ASP A 213 -9.13 16.43 -4.45
C ASP A 213 -9.21 14.98 -3.95
N VAL A 214 -8.71 14.01 -4.73
CA VAL A 214 -8.61 12.60 -4.34
C VAL A 214 -7.54 12.42 -3.26
N SER A 215 -6.37 13.01 -3.49
CA SER A 215 -5.27 13.00 -2.54
C SER A 215 -4.37 14.23 -2.67
N GLU A 216 -3.98 14.80 -1.54
CA GLU A 216 -2.88 15.76 -1.49
C GLU A 216 -1.54 15.10 -1.89
N ARG A 217 -0.57 15.89 -2.37
CA ARG A 217 0.76 15.41 -2.80
C ARG A 217 1.52 14.71 -1.67
N ARG A 218 1.47 15.27 -0.46
CA ARG A 218 2.28 14.79 0.69
C ARG A 218 2.01 13.33 1.10
N PRO A 219 0.76 12.88 1.29
CA PRO A 219 0.46 11.46 1.51
C PRO A 219 1.05 10.51 0.44
N LEU A 220 1.04 10.94 -0.84
CA LEU A 220 1.59 10.14 -1.93
C LEU A 220 3.12 10.11 -1.89
N MET A 221 3.76 11.24 -1.57
CA MET A 221 5.21 11.29 -1.32
C MET A 221 5.64 10.38 -0.16
N ASP A 222 4.85 10.32 0.93
CA ASP A 222 5.11 9.39 2.03
C ASP A 222 5.00 7.92 1.58
N ARG A 223 4.11 7.59 0.62
CA ARG A 223 3.99 6.23 0.06
C ARG A 223 5.13 5.90 -0.92
N LEU A 224 5.55 6.85 -1.74
CA LEU A 224 6.73 6.75 -2.61
C LEU A 224 7.99 6.49 -1.78
N LYS A 225 8.14 7.21 -0.66
CA LYS A 225 9.22 6.98 0.30
C LYS A 225 9.23 5.56 0.86
N VAL A 226 8.06 5.01 1.22
CA VAL A 226 7.95 3.61 1.68
C VAL A 226 8.36 2.63 0.58
N ALA A 227 7.91 2.83 -0.66
CA ALA A 227 8.30 2.00 -1.81
C ALA A 227 9.83 1.99 -1.97
N HIS A 228 10.44 3.18 -1.96
CA HIS A 228 11.86 3.32 -2.20
C HIS A 228 12.72 2.84 -1.02
N GLU A 229 12.56 3.45 0.15
CA GLU A 229 13.49 3.28 1.28
C GLU A 229 13.27 1.98 2.06
N THR A 230 12.00 1.57 2.23
CA THR A 230 11.66 0.45 3.10
C THR A 230 11.52 -0.87 2.34
N ARG A 231 11.33 -0.81 1.01
CA ARG A 231 11.02 -1.99 0.18
C ARG A 231 12.07 -2.20 -0.91
N LEU A 232 12.04 -1.40 -1.98
CA LEU A 232 12.90 -1.62 -3.15
C LEU A 232 14.38 -1.65 -2.78
N LYS A 233 14.88 -0.65 -2.03
CA LYS A 233 16.28 -0.58 -1.63
C LYS A 233 16.79 -1.81 -0.86
N PRO A 234 16.13 -2.29 0.23
CA PRO A 234 16.57 -3.51 0.90
C PRO A 234 16.34 -4.77 0.06
N TRP A 235 15.26 -4.85 -0.73
CA TRP A 235 14.99 -6.04 -1.54
C TRP A 235 15.96 -6.20 -2.72
N THR A 236 16.54 -5.12 -3.23
CA THR A 236 17.59 -5.18 -4.26
C THR A 236 19.00 -5.16 -3.66
N ALA A 237 19.18 -5.26 -2.34
CA ALA A 237 20.51 -5.13 -1.73
C ALA A 237 21.42 -6.35 -1.95
N SER A 238 20.85 -7.52 -2.26
CA SER A 238 21.59 -8.75 -2.53
C SER A 238 20.77 -9.71 -3.39
N GLN A 239 21.44 -10.68 -4.00
CA GLN A 239 20.78 -11.71 -4.82
C GLN A 239 19.69 -12.48 -4.05
N GLY A 240 19.96 -12.85 -2.80
CA GLY A 240 19.01 -13.63 -2.00
C GLY A 240 17.73 -12.87 -1.67
N GLU A 241 17.84 -11.58 -1.31
CA GLU A 241 16.65 -10.74 -1.10
C GLU A 241 15.92 -10.47 -2.41
N PHE A 242 16.65 -10.25 -3.50
CA PHE A 242 16.06 -9.96 -4.80
C PHE A 242 15.22 -11.11 -5.32
N GLU A 243 15.78 -12.33 -5.33
CA GLU A 243 15.07 -13.54 -5.78
C GLU A 243 13.83 -13.85 -4.92
N LYS A 244 13.91 -13.58 -3.62
CA LYS A 244 12.80 -13.81 -2.68
C LYS A 244 11.63 -12.86 -2.88
N ASN A 245 11.89 -11.65 -3.38
CA ASN A 245 10.90 -10.57 -3.44
C ASN A 245 10.53 -10.17 -4.88
N LEU A 246 10.88 -10.95 -5.91
CA LEU A 246 10.61 -10.57 -7.32
C LEU A 246 9.16 -10.11 -7.58
N PRO A 247 8.10 -10.79 -7.12
CA PRO A 247 6.74 -10.31 -7.32
C PRO A 247 6.46 -8.98 -6.62
N GLN A 248 6.97 -8.81 -5.40
CA GLN A 248 6.79 -7.58 -4.61
C GLN A 248 7.60 -6.42 -5.18
N ILE A 249 8.80 -6.66 -5.70
CA ILE A 249 9.59 -5.65 -6.40
C ILE A 249 8.84 -5.13 -7.62
N ARG A 250 8.24 -6.02 -8.42
CA ARG A 250 7.39 -5.61 -9.55
C ARG A 250 6.19 -4.80 -9.10
N HIS A 251 5.49 -5.25 -8.06
CA HIS A 251 4.37 -4.52 -7.49
C HIS A 251 4.77 -3.11 -7.05
N GLU A 252 5.83 -2.97 -6.25
CA GLU A 252 6.29 -1.65 -5.81
C GLU A 252 6.74 -0.74 -6.95
N ALA A 253 7.38 -1.30 -7.97
CA ALA A 253 7.77 -0.55 -9.16
C ALA A 253 6.54 -0.01 -9.91
N GLU A 254 5.52 -0.84 -10.14
CA GLU A 254 4.27 -0.41 -10.79
C GLU A 254 3.54 0.66 -9.97
N ILE A 255 3.46 0.51 -8.63
CA ILE A 255 2.86 1.52 -7.75
C ILE A 255 3.68 2.83 -7.76
N LEU A 256 5.00 2.75 -7.79
CA LEU A 256 5.88 3.92 -7.85
C LEU A 256 5.66 4.70 -9.15
N ALA A 257 5.59 4.01 -10.30
CA ALA A 257 5.30 4.63 -11.59
C ALA A 257 3.90 5.26 -11.62
N ALA A 258 2.89 4.58 -11.09
CA ALA A 258 1.52 5.07 -11.05
C ALA A 258 1.39 6.33 -10.18
N LEU A 259 2.02 6.35 -9.01
CA LEU A 259 1.99 7.53 -8.14
C LEU A 259 2.78 8.70 -8.72
N ALA A 260 3.88 8.44 -9.43
CA ALA A 260 4.62 9.46 -10.18
C ALA A 260 3.78 10.07 -11.32
N GLU A 261 2.92 9.27 -11.99
CA GLU A 261 1.94 9.80 -12.94
C GLU A 261 0.93 10.73 -12.26
N VAL A 262 0.36 10.30 -11.12
CA VAL A 262 -0.66 11.08 -10.41
C VAL A 262 -0.12 12.45 -10.03
N ILE A 263 1.06 12.53 -9.42
CA ILE A 263 1.59 13.79 -8.87
C ILE A 263 2.03 14.83 -9.91
N LYS A 264 2.16 14.46 -11.20
CA LYS A 264 2.45 15.40 -12.29
C LYS A 264 1.20 15.92 -13.02
N HIS A 265 -0.01 15.53 -12.58
CA HIS A 265 -1.25 16.07 -13.13
C HIS A 265 -1.37 17.58 -12.92
N ALA A 266 -2.12 18.24 -13.81
CA ALA A 266 -2.26 19.69 -13.85
C ALA A 266 -2.85 20.33 -12.58
N GLU A 267 -3.46 19.51 -11.72
CA GLU A 267 -4.07 19.97 -10.49
C GLU A 267 -3.13 19.92 -9.28
N TYR A 268 -1.90 19.43 -9.46
CA TYR A 268 -0.85 19.44 -8.44
C TYR A 268 0.08 20.64 -8.54
N GLU A 269 0.75 20.92 -7.43
CA GLU A 269 1.78 21.95 -7.34
C GLU A 269 2.96 21.60 -8.28
N PHE A 270 3.49 22.59 -8.99
CA PHE A 270 4.63 22.49 -9.92
C PHE A 270 4.38 21.73 -11.24
N TYR A 271 3.12 21.42 -11.58
CA TYR A 271 2.80 20.73 -12.84
C TYR A 271 3.25 21.50 -14.10
N ASP A 272 3.39 22.82 -13.99
CA ASP A 272 3.77 23.74 -15.07
C ASP A 272 5.28 24.02 -15.09
N ASP A 273 6.05 23.39 -14.19
CA ASP A 273 7.50 23.41 -14.20
C ASP A 273 8.03 22.16 -14.91
N ASP A 274 8.60 22.35 -16.10
CA ASP A 274 9.14 21.28 -16.94
C ASP A 274 10.17 20.41 -16.19
N VAL A 275 10.94 20.98 -15.27
CA VAL A 275 11.97 20.26 -14.50
C VAL A 275 11.31 19.33 -13.47
N TYR A 276 10.22 19.77 -12.83
CA TYR A 276 9.45 18.91 -11.92
C TYR A 276 8.81 17.74 -12.66
N VAL A 277 8.22 18.01 -13.83
CA VAL A 277 7.59 17.00 -14.68
C VAL A 277 8.62 16.00 -15.22
N GLU A 278 9.83 16.47 -15.55
CA GLU A 278 10.95 15.61 -15.94
C GLU A 278 11.34 14.65 -14.82
N TYR A 279 11.46 15.12 -13.56
CA TYR A 279 11.73 14.23 -12.42
C TYR A 279 10.64 13.17 -12.22
N CYS A 280 9.36 13.53 -12.38
CA CYS A 280 8.26 12.56 -12.30
C CYS A 280 8.37 11.53 -13.42
N THR A 281 8.69 11.97 -14.64
CA THR A 281 8.86 11.11 -15.80
C THR A 281 10.05 10.17 -15.66
N ASP A 282 11.19 10.66 -15.20
CA ASP A 282 12.39 9.85 -14.92
C ASP A 282 12.11 8.79 -13.87
N MET A 283 11.37 9.15 -12.81
CA MET A 283 10.94 8.23 -11.79
C MET A 283 10.08 7.09 -12.37
N GLN A 284 9.16 7.39 -13.30
CA GLN A 284 8.37 6.38 -14.01
C GLN A 284 9.24 5.45 -14.87
N GLN A 285 10.22 6.02 -15.60
CA GLN A 285 11.14 5.24 -16.42
C GLN A 285 11.98 4.28 -15.57
N GLN A 286 12.52 4.74 -14.45
CA GLN A 286 13.30 3.88 -13.56
C GLN A 286 12.43 2.82 -12.88
N ALA A 287 11.18 3.13 -12.51
CA ALA A 287 10.24 2.11 -12.07
C ALA A 287 9.98 1.04 -13.14
N ALA A 288 9.75 1.43 -14.39
CA ALA A 288 9.59 0.47 -15.49
C ALA A 288 10.84 -0.42 -15.65
N ALA A 289 12.04 0.16 -15.54
CA ALA A 289 13.30 -0.58 -15.56
C ALA A 289 13.41 -1.58 -14.39
N ILE A 290 13.04 -1.19 -13.17
CA ILE A 290 13.00 -2.11 -12.00
C ILE A 290 12.02 -3.26 -12.25
N SER A 291 10.81 -2.96 -12.74
CA SER A 291 9.83 -4.02 -13.02
C SER A 291 10.35 -4.97 -14.09
N GLN A 292 11.03 -4.47 -15.13
CA GLN A 292 11.58 -5.30 -16.19
C GLN A 292 12.75 -6.15 -15.67
N ALA A 293 13.67 -5.54 -14.91
CA ALA A 293 14.78 -6.23 -14.27
C ALA A 293 14.31 -7.37 -13.35
N ALA A 294 13.22 -7.18 -12.60
CA ALA A 294 12.62 -8.24 -11.79
C ALA A 294 11.99 -9.37 -12.63
N LYS A 295 11.42 -9.07 -13.80
CA LYS A 295 10.94 -10.11 -14.75
C LYS A 295 12.11 -10.92 -15.30
N ASP A 296 13.19 -10.24 -15.68
CA ASP A 296 14.39 -10.83 -16.28
C ASP A 296 15.35 -11.41 -15.24
N LYS A 297 15.03 -11.28 -13.94
CA LYS A 297 15.87 -11.67 -12.80
C LYS A 297 17.27 -11.06 -12.85
N ASN A 298 17.36 -9.83 -13.32
CA ASN A 298 18.59 -9.07 -13.44
C ASN A 298 18.77 -8.15 -12.23
N LEU A 299 19.54 -8.60 -11.23
CA LEU A 299 19.80 -7.82 -10.01
C LEU A 299 20.54 -6.51 -10.30
N ASP A 300 21.58 -6.56 -11.13
CA ASP A 300 22.45 -5.42 -11.38
C ASP A 300 21.66 -4.25 -11.99
N GLU A 301 20.76 -4.56 -12.93
CA GLU A 301 19.88 -3.56 -13.53
C GLU A 301 18.85 -3.02 -12.52
N ALA A 302 18.29 -3.88 -11.67
CA ALA A 302 17.38 -3.44 -10.61
C ALA A 302 18.09 -2.51 -9.61
N GLN A 303 19.32 -2.84 -9.20
CA GLN A 303 20.14 -2.02 -8.31
C GLN A 303 20.47 -0.65 -8.93
N ARG A 304 20.86 -0.65 -10.21
CA ARG A 304 21.14 0.57 -10.96
C ARG A 304 19.91 1.48 -10.98
N ALA A 305 18.76 0.96 -11.39
CA ALA A 305 17.52 1.74 -11.48
C ALA A 305 17.02 2.22 -10.11
N VAL A 306 17.14 1.41 -9.04
CA VAL A 306 16.86 1.87 -7.66
C VAL A 306 17.81 3.00 -7.24
N GLY A 307 19.09 2.95 -7.63
CA GLY A 307 20.05 4.03 -7.41
C GLY A 307 19.67 5.32 -8.13
N GLU A 308 19.20 5.24 -9.38
CA GLU A 308 18.71 6.41 -10.12
C GLU A 308 17.44 6.99 -9.48
N ILE A 309 16.53 6.17 -8.94
CA ILE A 309 15.40 6.69 -8.13
C ILE A 309 15.89 7.46 -6.91
N SER A 310 16.90 6.96 -6.18
CA SER A 310 17.48 7.71 -5.04
C SER A 310 17.98 9.09 -5.48
N LYS A 311 18.62 9.17 -6.65
CA LYS A 311 19.13 10.41 -7.23
C LYS A 311 17.99 11.38 -7.59
N VAL A 312 16.98 10.91 -8.34
CA VAL A 312 15.77 11.69 -8.67
C VAL A 312 15.07 12.21 -7.42
N CYS A 313 14.91 11.37 -6.38
CA CYS A 313 14.32 11.79 -5.11
C CYS A 313 15.13 12.89 -4.41
N SER A 314 16.47 12.84 -4.49
CA SER A 314 17.34 13.86 -3.88
C SER A 314 17.25 15.17 -4.64
N GLU A 315 17.42 15.13 -5.96
CA GLU A 315 17.45 16.30 -6.84
C GLU A 315 16.10 17.03 -6.85
N CYS A 316 14.99 16.29 -6.94
CA CYS A 316 13.65 16.86 -6.84
C CYS A 316 13.43 17.53 -5.47
N HIS A 317 13.87 16.93 -4.35
CA HIS A 317 13.71 17.53 -3.02
C HIS A 317 14.67 18.70 -2.71
N GLU A 318 15.62 19.02 -3.59
CA GLU A 318 16.39 20.26 -3.49
C GLU A 318 15.55 21.47 -3.98
N GLY A 319 14.66 21.26 -4.96
CA GLY A 319 13.81 22.30 -5.53
C GLY A 319 12.33 22.30 -5.10
N TYR A 320 11.75 21.12 -4.83
CA TYR A 320 10.28 20.91 -4.83
C TYR A 320 9.74 20.17 -3.58
N ARG A 321 10.06 20.66 -2.38
CA ARG A 321 9.65 20.02 -1.11
C ARG A 321 8.16 20.07 -0.82
#